data_AF-A0A094B1M4-F1
#
_entry.id   AF-A0A094B1M4-F1
#
_cell.length_a   1.000
_cell.length_b   1.000
_cell.length_c   1.000
_cell.angle_alpha   90.00
_cell.angle_beta   90.00
_cell.angle_gamma   90.00
#
_symmetry.space_group_name_H-M   'P 1'
#
loop_
_entity.id
_entity.type
_entity.pdbx_description
1 polymer ?
#
loop_
_entity_poly.entity_id
_entity_poly.type
_entity_poly.pdbx_seq_one_letter_code
_entity_poly.pdbx_strand_id
1 'polypeptide(L)'
;MEHPGKHQASHTTTPATTPIPELIREAHQVIRTLCSGTPAQQLAAVDGNFTHDATFRHTICRVPSFGDVNVPLLGAVNSRWVIGCIYRWYKVLSPRIEVDIESVVLDHKTQRLYVSMAQTFSLFIIPFYYAKVPLVTVLRLVKEDDDRFYISAQEDYYEPEDFVKFFLPGAHWLVHIFQWFTVAICVLCALLLAPPLKAAQKIGGWKMD
;
A
#
# COMPACT_ATOMS: atom_id res chain seq x y z
N MET A 1 51.84 12.83 46.36
CA MET A 1 51.34 11.45 46.52
C MET A 1 49.95 11.43 45.91
N GLU A 2 49.77 10.59 44.90
CA GLU A 2 48.76 10.68 43.83
C GLU A 2 47.30 10.56 44.28
N HIS A 3 46.43 11.33 43.61
CA HIS A 3 45.00 11.08 43.51
C HIS A 3 44.74 10.04 42.40
N PRO A 4 43.96 8.97 42.63
CA PRO A 4 43.58 8.08 41.54
C PRO A 4 42.36 8.66 40.80
N GLY A 5 42.57 9.00 39.54
CA GLY A 5 41.52 9.38 38.60
C GLY A 5 40.61 8.20 38.26
N LYS A 6 39.30 8.39 38.38
CA LYS A 6 38.31 7.48 37.82
C LYS A 6 38.17 7.77 36.33
N HIS A 7 38.73 6.91 35.48
CA HIS A 7 38.37 6.86 34.07
C HIS A 7 36.92 6.39 33.93
N GLN A 8 36.05 7.30 33.51
CA GLN A 8 34.68 6.99 33.10
C GLN A 8 34.73 6.43 31.68
N ALA A 9 34.47 5.13 31.54
CA ALA A 9 34.35 4.49 30.24
C ALA A 9 33.14 5.07 29.51
N SER A 10 33.41 5.71 28.37
CA SER A 10 32.41 6.12 27.39
C SER A 10 31.76 4.85 26.82
N HIS A 11 30.52 4.57 27.24
CA HIS A 11 29.69 3.57 26.59
C HIS A 11 29.18 4.15 25.27
N THR A 12 29.86 3.82 24.17
CA THR A 12 29.31 3.94 22.83
C THR A 12 28.19 2.92 22.70
N THR A 13 26.95 3.33 22.95
CA THR A 13 25.76 2.52 22.66
C THR A 13 25.63 2.42 21.15
N THR A 14 25.87 1.23 20.59
CA THR A 14 25.53 0.90 19.21
C THR A 14 24.01 1.06 19.01
N PRO A 15 23.51 1.75 17.96
CA PRO A 15 22.09 1.85 17.71
C PRO A 15 21.50 0.45 17.48
N ALA A 16 20.42 0.12 18.18
CA ALA A 16 19.78 -1.17 18.11
C ALA A 16 18.98 -1.27 16.81
N THR A 17 19.47 -2.05 15.84
CA THR A 17 18.68 -2.42 14.66
C THR A 17 17.44 -3.20 15.12
N THR A 18 16.24 -2.67 14.82
CA THR A 18 14.96 -3.31 15.18
C THR A 18 14.91 -4.76 14.67
N PRO A 19 14.71 -5.76 15.53
CA PRO A 19 14.59 -7.15 15.11
C PRO A 19 13.39 -7.38 14.16
N ILE A 20 13.52 -8.32 13.23
CA ILE A 20 12.49 -8.60 12.21
C ILE A 20 11.10 -8.88 12.82
N PRO A 21 10.96 -9.72 13.87
CA PRO A 21 9.65 -9.97 14.49
C PRO A 21 9.02 -8.70 15.08
N GLU A 22 9.85 -7.77 15.55
CA GLU A 22 9.42 -6.49 16.13
C GLU A 22 8.88 -5.56 15.05
N LEU A 23 9.60 -5.44 13.92
CA LEU A 23 9.16 -4.63 12.77
C LEU A 23 7.85 -5.15 12.17
N ILE A 24 7.68 -6.48 12.06
CA ILE A 24 6.43 -7.08 11.60
C ILE A 24 5.29 -6.76 12.58
N ARG A 25 5.53 -6.85 13.89
CA ARG A 25 4.50 -6.52 14.90
C ARG A 25 4.12 -5.04 14.86
N GLU A 26 5.10 -4.15 14.72
CA GLU A 26 4.91 -2.72 14.56
C GLU A 26 4.07 -2.42 13.32
N ALA A 27 4.39 -3.05 12.18
CA ALA A 27 3.62 -2.90 10.96
C ALA A 27 2.15 -3.30 11.14
N HIS A 28 1.86 -4.43 11.80
CA HIS A 28 0.48 -4.82 12.10
C HIS A 28 -0.27 -3.74 12.90
N GLN A 29 0.38 -3.15 13.89
CA GLN A 29 -0.21 -2.10 14.72
C GLN A 29 -0.44 -0.81 13.92
N VAL A 30 0.54 -0.40 13.12
CA VAL A 30 0.44 0.79 12.25
C VAL A 30 -0.69 0.61 11.24
N ILE A 31 -0.74 -0.51 10.51
CA ILE A 31 -1.79 -0.81 9.53
C ILE A 31 -3.18 -0.82 10.18
N ARG A 32 -3.33 -1.50 11.32
CA ARG A 32 -4.61 -1.48 12.07
C ARG A 32 -5.02 -0.07 12.47
N THR A 33 -4.08 0.74 12.90
CA THR A 33 -4.34 2.12 13.31
C THR A 33 -4.71 2.99 12.12
N LEU A 34 -4.01 2.85 10.99
CA LEU A 34 -4.29 3.54 9.74
C LEU A 34 -5.68 3.19 9.17
N CYS A 35 -6.09 1.92 9.23
CA CYS A 35 -7.37 1.49 8.65
C CYS A 35 -8.56 1.70 9.59
N SER A 36 -8.41 1.34 10.87
CA SER A 36 -9.54 1.22 11.81
C SER A 36 -9.52 2.25 12.94
N GLY A 37 -8.44 3.01 13.10
CA GLY A 37 -8.29 4.02 14.15
C GLY A 37 -9.29 5.19 14.05
N THR A 38 -9.34 5.99 15.11
CA THR A 38 -10.01 7.29 15.10
C THR A 38 -9.24 8.27 14.19
N PRO A 39 -9.87 9.37 13.72
CA PRO A 39 -9.16 10.36 12.90
C PRO A 39 -7.87 10.90 13.54
N ALA A 40 -7.85 11.09 14.86
CA ALA A 40 -6.66 11.53 15.59
C ALA A 40 -5.57 10.46 15.63
N GLN A 41 -5.95 9.19 15.81
CA GLN A 41 -5.01 8.06 15.78
C GLN A 41 -4.44 7.82 14.38
N GLN A 42 -5.27 7.94 13.33
CA GLN A 42 -4.82 7.85 11.94
C GLN A 42 -3.82 8.96 11.62
N LEU A 43 -4.11 10.20 12.03
CA LEU A 43 -3.20 11.33 11.84
C LEU A 43 -1.87 11.09 12.56
N ALA A 44 -1.90 10.69 13.84
CA ALA A 44 -0.68 10.39 14.59
C ALA A 44 0.11 9.22 13.98
N ALA A 45 -0.57 8.21 13.44
CA ALA A 45 0.09 7.10 12.76
C ALA A 45 0.73 7.52 11.43
N VAL A 46 0.06 8.33 10.61
CA VAL A 46 0.68 8.93 9.42
C VAL A 46 1.86 9.79 9.85
N ASP A 47 1.71 10.60 10.89
CA ASP A 47 2.71 11.56 11.30
C ASP A 47 3.99 10.90 11.81
N GLY A 48 3.86 9.84 12.62
CA GLY A 48 4.98 9.17 13.27
C GLY A 48 5.63 8.06 12.46
N ASN A 49 5.06 7.67 11.32
CA ASN A 49 5.53 6.51 10.53
C ASN A 49 5.79 6.81 9.06
N PHE A 50 5.42 7.97 8.50
CA PHE A 50 5.68 8.32 7.10
C PHE A 50 6.77 9.39 7.00
N THR A 51 7.58 9.35 5.94
CA THR A 51 8.50 10.46 5.63
C THR A 51 7.71 11.68 5.17
N HIS A 52 8.26 12.89 5.32
CA HIS A 52 7.59 14.13 4.89
C HIS A 52 7.20 14.11 3.40
N ASP A 53 8.04 13.51 2.57
CA ASP A 53 7.93 13.43 1.11
C ASP A 53 7.37 12.09 0.61
N ALA A 54 6.72 11.32 1.49
CA ALA A 54 6.24 9.99 1.20
C ALA A 54 5.27 9.97 0.00
N THR A 55 5.40 8.96 -0.86
CA THR A 55 4.49 8.77 -1.99
C THR A 55 3.31 7.88 -1.62
N PHE A 56 2.18 8.10 -2.28
CA PHE A 56 1.00 7.26 -2.12
C PHE A 56 0.39 6.93 -3.47
N ARG A 57 0.02 5.67 -3.68
CA ARG A 57 -0.70 5.22 -4.86
C ARG A 57 -1.85 4.31 -4.45
N HIS A 58 -3.02 4.66 -4.92
CA HIS A 58 -4.25 3.90 -4.83
C HIS A 58 -4.88 3.83 -6.23
N THR A 59 -5.81 2.93 -6.47
CA THR A 59 -6.45 2.72 -7.79
C THR A 59 -7.03 4.01 -8.41
N ILE A 60 -7.48 4.97 -7.58
CA ILE A 60 -8.12 6.23 -8.03
C ILE A 60 -7.43 7.52 -7.60
N CYS A 61 -6.38 7.44 -6.78
CA CYS A 61 -5.68 8.65 -6.34
C CYS A 61 -4.20 8.40 -6.13
N ARG A 62 -3.41 9.46 -6.26
CA ARG A 62 -1.96 9.41 -6.16
C ARG A 62 -1.43 10.69 -5.53
N VAL A 63 -0.46 10.54 -4.65
CA VAL A 63 0.31 11.66 -4.07
C VAL A 63 1.75 11.54 -4.57
N PRO A 64 2.28 12.55 -5.29
CA PRO A 64 3.68 12.58 -5.69
C PRO A 64 4.58 12.91 -4.48
N SER A 65 5.88 12.69 -4.64
CA SER A 65 6.87 13.07 -3.62
C SER A 65 7.17 14.56 -3.71
N PHE A 66 6.99 15.28 -2.60
CA PHE A 66 7.39 16.66 -2.44
C PHE A 66 7.60 16.99 -0.95
N GLY A 67 8.62 17.79 -0.66
CA GLY A 67 8.94 18.24 0.70
C GLY A 67 8.03 19.38 1.19
N ASP A 68 8.47 20.08 2.23
CA ASP A 68 7.70 21.16 2.84
C ASP A 68 7.56 22.37 1.89
N VAL A 69 6.33 22.67 1.51
CA VAL A 69 5.94 23.82 0.68
C VAL A 69 5.00 24.71 1.47
N ASN A 70 5.29 26.00 1.54
CA ASN A 70 4.43 26.95 2.24
C ASN A 70 3.29 27.41 1.32
N VAL A 71 2.05 27.06 1.68
CA VAL A 71 0.84 27.42 0.94
C VAL A 71 0.11 28.55 1.68
N PRO A 72 -0.29 29.65 1.01
CA PRO A 72 -1.06 30.71 1.65
C PRO A 72 -2.29 30.14 2.36
N LEU A 73 -2.53 30.59 3.60
CA LEU A 73 -3.62 30.16 4.51
C LEU A 73 -3.51 28.74 5.10
N LEU A 74 -2.72 27.84 4.51
CA LEU A 74 -2.56 26.45 4.98
C LEU A 74 -1.24 26.19 5.69
N GLY A 75 -0.25 27.07 5.52
CA GLY A 75 1.08 26.91 6.11
C GLY A 75 1.92 25.88 5.37
N ALA A 76 2.86 25.23 6.08
CA ALA A 76 3.71 24.20 5.50
C ALA A 76 2.90 22.92 5.20
N VAL A 77 2.89 22.53 3.93
CA VAL A 77 2.25 21.32 3.41
C VAL A 77 3.29 20.48 2.69
N ASN A 78 3.26 19.17 2.90
CA ASN A 78 4.12 18.19 2.26
C ASN A 78 3.29 16.96 1.82
N SER A 79 3.93 15.96 1.20
CA SER A 79 3.22 14.75 0.78
C SER A 79 2.53 14.02 1.92
N ARG A 80 3.18 13.92 3.10
CA ARG A 80 2.62 13.27 4.30
C ARG A 80 1.33 13.93 4.76
N TRP A 81 1.26 15.27 4.73
CA TRP A 81 0.04 16.01 5.06
C TRP A 81 -1.11 15.68 4.09
N VAL A 82 -0.82 15.57 2.79
CA VAL A 82 -1.82 15.19 1.78
C VAL A 82 -2.29 13.75 2.00
N ILE A 83 -1.39 12.83 2.33
CA ILE A 83 -1.73 11.45 2.71
C ILE A 83 -2.65 11.43 3.93
N GLY A 84 -2.36 12.23 4.96
CA GLY A 84 -3.24 12.39 6.13
C GLY A 84 -4.64 12.87 5.75
N CYS A 85 -4.77 13.77 4.78
CA CYS A 85 -6.08 14.20 4.25
C CYS A 85 -6.84 13.06 3.58
N ILE A 86 -6.15 12.17 2.85
CA ILE A 86 -6.75 10.98 2.23
C ILE A 86 -7.29 10.03 3.29
N TYR A 87 -6.50 9.68 4.30
CA TYR A 87 -6.96 8.81 5.41
C TYR A 87 -8.16 9.40 6.15
N ARG A 88 -8.14 10.72 6.41
CA ARG A 88 -9.27 11.42 7.02
C ARG A 88 -10.52 11.34 6.14
N TRP A 89 -10.37 11.48 4.83
CA TRP A 89 -11.49 11.35 3.90
C TRP A 89 -12.03 9.91 3.84
N TYR A 90 -11.16 8.90 3.84
CA TYR A 90 -11.58 7.49 3.90
C TYR A 90 -12.43 7.21 5.14
N LYS A 91 -12.11 7.83 6.29
CA LYS A 91 -12.91 7.69 7.51
C LYS A 91 -14.29 8.37 7.41
N VAL A 92 -14.41 9.45 6.63
CA VAL A 92 -15.72 10.06 6.32
C VAL A 92 -16.51 9.14 5.38
N LEU A 93 -15.87 8.60 4.34
CA LEU A 93 -16.50 7.67 3.39
C LEU A 93 -17.00 6.38 4.06
N SER A 94 -16.20 5.83 4.98
CA SER A 94 -16.52 4.61 5.70
C SER A 94 -16.20 4.78 7.19
N PRO A 95 -17.17 5.25 8.01
CA PRO A 95 -16.93 5.50 9.44
C PRO A 95 -16.50 4.25 10.21
N ARG A 96 -16.97 3.08 9.77
CA ARG A 96 -16.60 1.77 10.31
C ARG A 96 -15.83 1.02 9.24
N ILE A 97 -14.57 0.70 9.55
CA ILE A 97 -13.67 -0.07 8.68
C ILE A 97 -13.04 -1.11 9.58
N GLU A 98 -13.19 -2.37 9.21
CA GLU A 98 -12.50 -3.49 9.85
C GLU A 98 -11.39 -3.96 8.90
N VAL A 99 -10.21 -4.25 9.46
CA VAL A 99 -9.09 -4.76 8.69
C VAL A 99 -8.69 -6.14 9.20
N ASP A 100 -8.56 -7.06 8.27
CA ASP A 100 -8.18 -8.46 8.47
C ASP A 100 -6.82 -8.66 7.79
N ILE A 101 -5.74 -8.69 8.58
CA ILE A 101 -4.37 -8.82 8.07
C ILE A 101 -4.06 -10.30 7.96
N GLU A 102 -3.91 -10.80 6.73
CA GLU A 102 -3.68 -12.21 6.44
C GLU A 102 -2.19 -12.56 6.53
N SER A 103 -1.33 -11.73 5.95
CA SER A 103 0.11 -11.93 6.02
C SER A 103 0.90 -10.63 5.86
N VAL A 104 2.08 -10.61 6.46
CA VAL A 104 3.05 -9.53 6.36
C VAL A 104 4.42 -10.13 6.06
N VAL A 105 5.01 -9.74 4.94
CA VAL A 105 6.29 -10.26 4.46
C VAL A 105 7.25 -9.10 4.19
N LEU A 106 8.44 -9.16 4.79
CA LEU A 106 9.51 -8.19 4.53
C LEU A 106 10.50 -8.74 3.50
N ASP A 107 10.65 -8.03 2.38
CA ASP A 107 11.76 -8.25 1.46
C ASP A 107 12.96 -7.39 1.86
N HIS A 108 13.97 -8.03 2.45
CA HIS A 108 15.20 -7.39 2.88
C HIS A 108 16.03 -6.79 1.74
N LYS A 109 15.96 -7.37 0.54
CA LYS A 109 16.77 -6.90 -0.59
C LYS A 109 16.26 -5.56 -1.10
N THR A 110 14.95 -5.37 -1.07
CA THR A 110 14.33 -4.15 -1.60
C THR A 110 13.72 -3.23 -0.54
N GLN A 111 13.81 -3.61 0.74
CA GLN A 111 13.22 -2.90 1.88
C GLN A 111 11.73 -2.61 1.66
N ARG A 112 11.01 -3.64 1.24
CA ARG A 112 9.57 -3.58 1.00
C ARG A 112 8.82 -4.50 1.93
N LEU A 113 7.77 -3.97 2.52
CA LEU A 113 6.80 -4.75 3.27
C LEU A 113 5.59 -5.03 2.38
N TYR A 114 5.31 -6.30 2.15
CA TYR A 114 4.12 -6.77 1.47
C TYR A 114 3.09 -7.17 2.50
N VAL A 115 1.94 -6.54 2.45
CA VAL A 115 0.83 -6.77 3.37
C VAL A 115 -0.33 -7.29 2.54
N SER A 116 -0.70 -8.54 2.77
CA SER A 116 -1.95 -9.09 2.24
C SER A 116 -3.01 -8.94 3.32
N MET A 117 -4.11 -8.28 2.98
CA MET A 117 -5.19 -8.01 3.92
C MET A 117 -6.53 -7.87 3.20
N ALA A 118 -7.61 -7.91 3.97
CA ALA A 118 -8.93 -7.55 3.51
C ALA A 118 -9.51 -6.45 4.39
N GLN A 119 -10.16 -5.48 3.77
CA GLN A 119 -10.85 -4.39 4.45
C GLN A 119 -12.35 -4.51 4.24
N THR A 120 -13.11 -4.48 5.34
CA THR A 120 -14.58 -4.45 5.28
C THR A 120 -15.03 -3.01 5.41
N PHE A 121 -15.54 -2.46 4.31
CA PHE A 121 -16.03 -1.08 4.23
C PHE A 121 -17.55 -1.02 4.34
N SER A 122 -18.02 0.04 4.98
CA SER A 122 -19.43 0.42 5.13
C SER A 122 -19.60 1.86 4.68
N LEU A 123 -19.96 2.06 3.41
CA LEU A 123 -20.08 3.41 2.85
C LEU A 123 -21.24 4.15 3.51
N PHE A 124 -20.98 5.36 4.00
CA PHE A 124 -22.00 6.15 4.72
C PHE A 124 -23.24 6.46 3.86
N ILE A 125 -23.08 6.46 2.53
CA ILE A 125 -24.14 6.73 1.55
C ILE A 125 -25.01 5.52 1.21
N ILE A 126 -24.56 4.29 1.50
CA ILE A 126 -25.31 3.06 1.17
C ILE A 126 -25.63 2.32 2.48
N PRO A 127 -26.80 2.57 3.10
CA PRO A 127 -27.16 1.89 4.34
C PRO A 127 -27.28 0.38 4.12
N PHE A 128 -26.85 -0.39 5.12
CA PHE A 128 -26.88 -1.87 5.15
C PHE A 128 -26.00 -2.60 4.12
N TYR A 129 -25.16 -1.88 3.36
CA TYR A 129 -24.19 -2.50 2.46
C TYR A 129 -22.80 -2.58 3.10
N TYR A 130 -22.22 -3.78 3.06
CA TYR A 130 -20.86 -4.05 3.51
C TYR A 130 -20.08 -4.73 2.40
N ALA A 131 -18.90 -4.22 2.09
CA ALA A 131 -18.01 -4.81 1.09
C ALA A 131 -16.70 -5.24 1.76
N LYS A 132 -16.45 -6.56 1.81
CA LYS A 132 -15.12 -7.08 2.12
C LYS A 132 -14.29 -7.06 0.84
N VAL A 133 -13.20 -6.29 0.86
CA VAL A 133 -12.35 -6.01 -0.29
C VAL A 133 -10.93 -6.47 0.05
N PRO A 134 -10.44 -7.56 -0.56
CA PRO A 134 -9.04 -7.96 -0.50
C PRO A 134 -8.15 -6.92 -1.19
N LEU A 135 -6.95 -6.71 -0.64
CA LEU A 135 -5.91 -5.91 -1.26
C LEU A 135 -4.52 -6.39 -0.85
N VAL A 136 -3.54 -6.01 -1.66
CA VAL A 136 -2.13 -6.08 -1.30
C VAL A 136 -1.60 -4.66 -1.17
N THR A 137 -1.11 -4.29 0.00
CA THR A 137 -0.38 -3.05 0.21
C THR A 137 1.11 -3.30 0.19
N VAL A 138 1.85 -2.53 -0.59
CA VAL A 138 3.30 -2.52 -0.63
C VAL A 138 3.80 -1.24 0.03
N LEU A 139 4.50 -1.39 1.15
CA LEU A 139 5.15 -0.27 1.84
C LEU A 139 6.64 -0.30 1.53
N ARG A 140 7.19 0.82 1.04
CA ARG A 140 8.64 1.01 0.96
C ARG A 140 9.12 1.63 2.26
N LEU A 141 10.11 0.99 2.86
CA LEU A 141 10.71 1.43 4.11
C LEU A 141 12.06 2.10 3.83
N VAL A 142 12.32 3.19 4.54
CA VAL A 142 13.62 3.85 4.61
C VAL A 142 14.02 4.00 6.07
N LYS A 143 15.32 3.94 6.33
CA LYS A 143 15.87 4.18 7.66
C LYS A 143 16.31 5.63 7.76
N GLU A 144 15.88 6.34 8.79
CA GLU A 144 16.31 7.72 9.05
C GLU A 144 17.39 7.78 10.15
N ASP A 145 17.85 8.99 10.47
CA ASP A 145 18.97 9.25 11.41
C ASP A 145 18.70 8.74 12.84
N ASP A 146 17.44 8.56 13.22
CA ASP A 146 17.02 8.00 14.51
C ASP A 146 17.05 6.45 14.56
N ASP A 147 17.59 5.83 13.51
CA ASP A 147 17.68 4.38 13.32
C ASP A 147 16.32 3.67 13.21
N ARG A 148 15.21 4.41 13.06
CA ARG A 148 13.86 3.87 12.87
C ARG A 148 13.49 3.79 11.40
N PHE A 149 12.58 2.86 11.10
CA PHE A 149 12.03 2.70 9.75
C PHE A 149 10.81 3.59 9.55
N TYR A 150 10.81 4.33 8.46
CA TYR A 150 9.69 5.15 8.00
C TYR A 150 9.19 4.67 6.65
N ILE A 151 7.89 4.87 6.41
CA ILE A 151 7.21 4.57 5.16
C ILE A 151 7.47 5.74 4.20
N SER A 152 8.26 5.49 3.17
CA SER A 152 8.54 6.48 2.11
C SER A 152 7.62 6.32 0.89
N ALA A 153 6.95 5.17 0.77
CA ALA A 153 5.95 4.93 -0.26
C ALA A 153 4.91 3.91 0.22
N GLN A 154 3.64 4.16 -0.10
CA GLN A 154 2.57 3.19 0.04
C GLN A 154 1.88 3.00 -1.32
N GLU A 155 1.75 1.75 -1.76
CA GLU A 155 1.02 1.38 -2.96
C GLU A 155 -0.03 0.32 -2.61
N ASP A 156 -1.30 0.65 -2.81
CA ASP A 156 -2.44 -0.23 -2.52
C ASP A 156 -2.99 -0.83 -3.83
N TYR A 157 -2.88 -2.15 -3.96
CA TYR A 157 -3.31 -2.92 -5.11
C TYR A 157 -4.61 -3.66 -4.82
N TYR A 158 -5.66 -3.29 -5.55
CA TYR A 158 -6.97 -3.93 -5.50
C TYR A 158 -7.19 -4.77 -6.73
N GLU A 159 -7.88 -5.89 -6.58
CA GLU A 159 -8.42 -6.58 -7.74
C GLU A 159 -9.52 -5.70 -8.37
N PRO A 160 -9.52 -5.48 -9.69
CA PRO A 160 -10.50 -4.59 -10.33
C PRO A 160 -11.96 -4.97 -10.03
N GLU A 161 -12.27 -6.26 -9.92
CA GLU A 161 -13.62 -6.75 -9.60
C GLU A 161 -14.07 -6.42 -8.17
N ASP A 162 -13.13 -6.36 -7.22
CA ASP A 162 -13.41 -5.98 -5.85
C ASP A 162 -13.49 -4.46 -5.73
N PHE A 163 -12.64 -3.75 -6.46
CA PHE A 163 -12.63 -2.29 -6.49
C PHE A 163 -13.97 -1.71 -6.98
N VAL A 164 -14.60 -2.30 -8.00
CA VAL A 164 -15.89 -1.80 -8.49
C VAL A 164 -17.03 -1.94 -7.47
N LYS A 165 -16.88 -2.82 -6.47
CA LYS A 165 -17.87 -2.98 -5.37
C LYS A 165 -18.02 -1.71 -4.54
N PHE A 166 -17.03 -0.82 -4.54
CA PHE A 166 -17.11 0.48 -3.86
C PHE A 166 -18.14 1.43 -4.46
N PHE A 167 -18.45 1.32 -5.74
CA PHE A 167 -19.30 2.31 -6.41
C PHE A 167 -20.71 1.80 -6.67
N LEU A 168 -20.86 0.48 -6.89
CA LEU A 168 -22.12 -0.11 -7.28
C LEU A 168 -22.21 -1.58 -6.80
N PRO A 169 -23.19 -1.90 -5.92
CA PRO A 169 -23.47 -3.28 -5.55
C PRO A 169 -23.74 -4.14 -6.79
N GLY A 170 -23.05 -5.28 -6.90
CA GLY A 170 -23.20 -6.20 -8.03
C GLY A 170 -22.38 -5.88 -9.28
N ALA A 171 -21.63 -4.76 -9.32
CA ALA A 171 -20.83 -4.39 -10.50
C ALA A 171 -19.74 -5.41 -10.87
N HIS A 172 -19.27 -6.22 -9.91
CA HIS A 172 -18.32 -7.30 -10.18
C HIS A 172 -18.84 -8.29 -11.24
N TRP A 173 -20.15 -8.52 -11.34
CA TRP A 173 -20.72 -9.37 -12.39
C TRP A 173 -20.50 -8.82 -13.79
N LEU A 174 -20.52 -7.50 -13.97
CA LEU A 174 -20.22 -6.87 -15.26
C LEU A 174 -18.75 -7.08 -15.63
N VAL A 175 -17.85 -6.98 -14.64
CA VAL A 175 -16.42 -7.28 -14.82
C VAL A 175 -16.22 -8.75 -15.22
N HIS A 176 -16.90 -9.68 -14.54
CA HIS A 176 -16.84 -11.11 -14.86
C HIS A 176 -17.34 -11.43 -16.26
N ILE A 177 -18.49 -10.85 -16.66
CA ILE A 177 -19.03 -11.03 -18.01
C ILE A 177 -18.04 -10.51 -19.06
N PHE A 178 -17.44 -9.34 -18.83
CA PHE A 178 -16.44 -8.78 -19.72
C PHE A 178 -15.16 -9.65 -19.79
N GLN A 179 -14.71 -10.19 -18.67
CA GLN A 179 -13.57 -11.11 -18.61
C GLN A 179 -13.86 -12.39 -19.42
N TRP A 180 -15.02 -13.04 -19.22
CA TRP A 180 -15.40 -14.24 -19.97
C TRP A 180 -15.56 -13.96 -21.47
N PHE A 181 -16.14 -12.82 -21.83
CA PHE A 181 -16.21 -12.37 -23.22
C PHE A 181 -14.81 -12.20 -23.84
N THR A 182 -13.88 -11.61 -23.10
CA THR A 182 -12.49 -11.44 -23.55
C THR A 182 -11.80 -12.79 -23.74
N VAL A 183 -12.02 -13.75 -22.83
CA VAL A 183 -11.52 -15.14 -22.99
C VAL A 183 -12.04 -15.76 -24.29
N ALA A 184 -13.33 -15.62 -24.59
CA ALA A 184 -13.91 -16.15 -25.83
C ALA A 184 -13.26 -15.53 -27.08
N ILE A 185 -13.01 -14.21 -27.08
CA ILE A 185 -12.29 -13.53 -28.17
C ILE A 185 -10.86 -14.08 -28.29
N CYS A 186 -10.12 -14.17 -27.18
CA CYS A 186 -8.74 -14.67 -27.19
C CYS A 186 -8.66 -16.08 -27.80
N VAL A 187 -9.58 -16.97 -27.41
CA VAL A 187 -9.66 -18.34 -27.97
C VAL A 187 -9.99 -18.30 -29.46
N LEU A 188 -11.01 -17.54 -29.87
CA LEU A 188 -11.39 -17.41 -31.27
C LEU A 188 -10.23 -16.89 -32.13
N CYS A 189 -9.60 -15.79 -31.71
CA CYS A 189 -8.45 -15.20 -32.41
C CYS A 189 -7.27 -16.18 -32.48
N ALA A 190 -6.95 -16.89 -31.40
CA ALA A 190 -5.88 -17.89 -31.39
C ALA A 190 -6.16 -19.03 -32.39
N LEU A 191 -7.41 -19.52 -32.45
CA LEU A 191 -7.81 -20.56 -33.39
C LEU A 191 -7.80 -20.08 -34.85
N LEU A 192 -8.27 -18.86 -35.12
CA LEU A 192 -8.27 -18.28 -36.47
C LEU A 192 -6.85 -17.97 -36.97
N LEU A 193 -5.96 -17.52 -36.09
CA LEU A 193 -4.59 -17.20 -36.44
C LEU A 193 -3.67 -18.43 -36.48
N ALA A 194 -4.02 -19.54 -35.82
CA ALA A 194 -3.16 -20.72 -35.78
C ALA A 194 -2.80 -21.31 -37.17
N PRO A 195 -3.74 -21.48 -38.13
CA PRO A 195 -3.41 -21.98 -39.47
C PRO A 195 -2.45 -21.08 -40.27
N PRO A 196 -2.70 -19.76 -40.44
CA PRO A 196 -1.77 -18.90 -41.17
C PRO A 196 -0.42 -18.76 -40.47
N LEU A 197 -0.37 -18.78 -39.13
CA LEU A 197 0.87 -18.75 -38.37
C LEU A 197 1.74 -19.99 -38.65
N LYS A 198 1.14 -21.19 -38.59
CA LYS A 198 1.84 -22.45 -38.92
C LYS A 198 2.35 -22.47 -40.37
N ALA A 199 1.56 -21.95 -41.32
CA ALA A 199 1.99 -21.83 -42.70
C ALA A 199 3.17 -20.85 -42.85
N ALA A 200 3.11 -19.69 -42.19
CA ALA A 200 4.18 -18.70 -42.19
C ALA A 200 5.48 -19.23 -41.55
N GLN A 201 5.40 -19.99 -40.46
CA GLN A 201 6.56 -20.65 -39.83
C GLN A 201 7.23 -21.66 -40.79
N LYS A 202 6.42 -22.41 -41.54
CA LYS A 202 6.92 -23.40 -42.52
C LYS A 202 7.58 -22.76 -43.74
N ILE A 203 7.09 -21.59 -44.18
CA ILE A 203 7.57 -20.91 -45.40
C ILE A 203 8.71 -19.93 -45.10
N GLY A 204 8.66 -19.21 -43.97
CA GLY A 204 9.57 -18.10 -43.66
C GLY A 204 10.64 -18.40 -42.61
N GLY A 205 10.71 -19.62 -42.06
CA GLY A 205 11.66 -19.95 -40.99
C GLY A 205 11.43 -19.17 -39.68
N TRP A 206 10.26 -18.54 -39.53
CA TRP A 206 9.91 -17.82 -38.32
C TRP A 206 9.74 -18.80 -37.16
N LYS A 207 10.62 -18.71 -36.16
CA LYS A 207 10.51 -19.48 -34.93
C LYS A 207 9.75 -18.67 -33.89
N MET A 208 8.69 -19.25 -33.34
CA MET A 208 8.08 -18.80 -32.10
C MET A 208 8.58 -19.74 -31.02
N ASP A 209 9.78 -19.45 -30.53
CA ASP A 209 10.31 -20.06 -29.31
C ASP A 209 9.77 -19.25 -28.11
#